data_AF-A0A943MKN0-F1
#
_entry.id   AF-A0A943MKN0-F1
#
_cell.length_a   1.000
_cell.length_b   1.000
_cell.length_c   1.000
_cell.angle_alpha   90.00
_cell.angle_beta   90.00
_cell.angle_gamma   90.00
#
_symmetry.space_group_name_H-M   'P 1'
#
loop_
_entity.id
_entity.type
_entity.pdbx_description
1 polymer ?
#
loop_
_entity_poly.entity_id
_entity_poly.type
_entity_poly.pdbx_seq_one_letter_code
_entity_poly.pdbx_strand_id
1 'polypeptide(L)'
;MDIQKKRDLLMSLPLMEQEQRWIMERLDTLSVKEQYQLSAAILRTGKLEELAGKTGWELETAILHMDPEVAVDAVNCLLSLEDYQICFPAGSYAQLGSFYLRHESHLPERAMYYADLEALGRRYEDRHPGLFVGNCYVEYPEHPSAPRYTGQGLIPEDDGWSMKVKLASSAVPEGVWLRLPDYSAMTDRPDEVALALDELKTRSLENCMLLDVRCSLPELGNLMEQYDSALELVNDGSDLGYVLDEQGQGMPHFMERFAAALEFEHCRDLRLALDISQNLHCYEWVPRDGLKDFGRRKLLEAGVSEELLDSGCIDLEGYGADLLEEAGYVLTADESAYITRNNLEFLRDWSTPEEAGLSMEQQ
;
A
#
# COMPACT_ATOMS: atom_id res chain seq x y z
N MET A 1 -8.16 11.55 25.58
CA MET A 1 -7.78 12.91 26.02
C MET A 1 -8.76 13.91 25.43
N ASP A 2 -9.07 15.01 26.12
CA ASP A 2 -9.97 16.06 25.61
C ASP A 2 -9.34 16.80 24.41
N ILE A 3 -10.13 17.17 23.41
CA ILE A 3 -9.70 17.79 22.14
C ILE A 3 -8.94 19.09 22.39
N GLN A 4 -9.35 19.85 23.41
CA GLN A 4 -8.68 21.09 23.82
C GLN A 4 -7.23 20.83 24.28
N LYS A 5 -7.01 19.77 25.06
CA LYS A 5 -5.67 19.38 25.53
C LYS A 5 -4.78 18.88 24.38
N LYS A 6 -5.36 18.18 23.39
CA LYS A 6 -4.63 17.75 22.19
C LYS A 6 -4.15 18.96 21.39
N ARG A 7 -5.00 19.97 21.23
CA ARG A 7 -4.69 21.23 20.53
C ARG A 7 -3.62 22.04 21.25
N ASP A 8 -3.72 22.21 22.56
CA ASP A 8 -2.73 22.97 23.34
C ASP A 8 -1.36 22.28 23.36
N LEU A 9 -1.33 20.94 23.35
CA LEU A 9 -0.11 20.15 23.23
C LEU A 9 0.58 20.37 21.88
N LEU A 10 -0.17 20.28 20.76
CA LEU A 10 0.33 20.46 19.39
C LEU A 10 0.96 21.85 19.15
N MET A 11 0.42 22.89 19.80
CA MET A 11 0.91 24.27 19.66
C MET A 11 2.23 24.55 20.41
N SER A 12 2.70 23.60 21.23
CA SER A 12 3.95 23.70 22.00
C SER A 12 5.10 22.85 21.45
N LEU A 13 4.86 22.13 20.36
CA LEU A 13 5.80 21.16 19.83
C LEU A 13 6.88 21.82 18.94
N PRO A 14 8.11 21.27 18.96
CA PRO A 14 9.25 21.75 18.17
C PRO A 14 9.15 21.52 16.65
N LEU A 15 8.19 20.72 16.18
CA LEU A 15 7.98 20.35 14.78
C LEU A 15 6.93 21.22 14.08
N MET A 16 6.97 21.31 12.76
CA MET A 16 5.93 21.95 11.95
C MET A 16 4.64 21.11 11.98
N GLU A 17 3.47 21.76 11.87
CA GLU A 17 2.16 21.10 11.95
C GLU A 17 1.99 19.95 10.93
N GLN A 18 2.56 20.10 9.73
CA GLN A 18 2.54 19.05 8.71
C GLN A 18 3.34 17.81 9.12
N GLU A 19 4.53 18.00 9.70
CA GLU A 19 5.38 16.90 10.20
C GLU A 19 4.69 16.17 11.35
N GLN A 20 4.07 16.93 12.26
CA GLN A 20 3.32 16.36 13.38
C GLN A 20 2.17 15.48 12.87
N ARG A 21 1.35 15.98 11.94
CA ARG A 21 0.25 15.20 11.36
C ARG A 21 0.74 13.93 10.68
N TRP A 22 1.80 14.04 9.87
CA TRP A 22 2.37 12.89 9.19
C TRP A 22 2.85 11.83 10.20
N ILE A 23 3.57 12.23 11.25
CA ILE A 23 4.05 11.31 12.30
C ILE A 23 2.87 10.63 12.99
N MET A 24 1.85 11.40 13.37
CA MET A 24 0.66 10.87 14.04
C MET A 24 -0.06 9.85 13.17
N GLU A 25 -0.36 10.19 11.92
CA GLU A 25 -1.06 9.31 10.98
C GLU A 25 -0.25 8.04 10.69
N ARG A 26 1.08 8.17 10.56
CA ARG A 26 1.99 7.05 10.31
C ARG A 26 2.06 6.10 11.50
N LEU A 27 2.22 6.63 12.71
CA LEU A 27 2.31 5.82 13.95
C LEU A 27 0.99 5.14 14.29
N ASP A 28 -0.15 5.83 14.07
CA ASP A 28 -1.49 5.30 14.37
C ASP A 28 -1.85 4.06 13.53
N THR A 29 -1.14 3.84 12.42
CA THR A 29 -1.41 2.77 11.46
C THR A 29 -0.23 1.82 11.22
N LEU A 30 0.78 1.82 12.10
CA LEU A 30 1.91 0.91 11.97
C LEU A 30 1.45 -0.55 12.07
N SER A 31 1.76 -1.34 11.06
CA SER A 31 1.54 -2.79 11.11
C SER A 31 2.36 -3.45 12.23
N VAL A 32 2.01 -4.68 12.62
CA VAL A 32 2.84 -5.45 13.58
C VAL A 32 4.28 -5.58 13.08
N LYS A 33 4.45 -5.82 11.78
CA LYS A 33 5.77 -5.88 11.12
C LYS A 33 6.53 -4.56 11.31
N GLU A 34 5.90 -3.45 10.97
CA GLU A 34 6.49 -2.11 11.07
C GLU A 34 6.82 -1.73 12.52
N GLN A 35 6.01 -2.15 13.50
CA GLN A 35 6.30 -1.95 14.92
C GLN A 35 7.56 -2.68 15.37
N TYR A 36 7.76 -3.92 14.90
CA TYR A 36 8.99 -4.67 15.19
C TYR A 36 10.21 -4.07 14.49
N GLN A 37 10.08 -3.66 13.22
CA GLN A 37 11.13 -2.96 12.48
C GLN A 37 11.52 -1.65 13.19
N LEU A 38 10.53 -0.87 13.64
CA LEU A 38 10.76 0.39 14.34
C LEU A 38 11.46 0.17 15.68
N SER A 39 11.07 -0.86 16.43
CA SER A 39 11.73 -1.22 17.69
C SER A 39 13.21 -1.55 17.47
N ALA A 40 13.52 -2.30 16.41
CA ALA A 40 14.89 -2.63 16.03
C ALA A 40 15.68 -1.41 15.55
N ALA A 41 15.07 -0.54 14.74
CA ALA A 41 15.68 0.69 14.24
C ALA A 41 16.02 1.67 15.37
N ILE A 42 15.09 1.88 16.32
CA ILE A 42 15.30 2.73 17.51
C ILE A 42 16.51 2.24 18.32
N LEU A 43 16.58 0.92 18.58
CA LEU A 43 17.66 0.33 19.37
C LEU A 43 19.01 0.32 18.62
N ARG A 44 19.00 0.18 17.29
CA ARG A 44 20.21 0.23 16.46
C ARG A 44 20.85 1.61 16.48
N THR A 45 20.06 2.69 16.37
CA THR A 45 20.61 4.04 16.23
C THR A 45 21.28 4.54 17.51
N GLY A 46 20.85 4.07 18.68
CA GLY A 46 21.33 4.54 19.99
C GLY A 46 21.00 6.00 20.33
N LYS A 47 20.63 6.81 19.33
CA LYS A 47 20.21 8.21 19.46
C LYS A 47 18.76 8.35 19.93
N LEU A 48 17.96 7.30 19.76
CA LEU A 48 16.54 7.26 20.09
C LEU A 48 16.27 6.43 21.36
N GLU A 49 17.24 6.33 22.27
CA GLU A 49 17.13 5.51 23.50
C GLU A 49 15.90 5.90 24.34
N GLU A 50 15.49 7.17 24.34
CA GLU A 50 14.28 7.64 25.02
C GLU A 50 12.97 7.05 24.44
N LEU A 51 12.99 6.58 23.19
CA LEU A 51 11.86 5.91 22.56
C LEU A 51 11.82 4.40 22.85
N ALA A 52 12.90 3.83 23.38
CA ALA A 52 13.00 2.39 23.58
C ALA A 52 11.90 1.87 24.52
N GLY A 53 11.16 0.86 24.05
CA GLY A 53 10.06 0.23 24.79
C GLY A 53 8.76 1.04 24.85
N LYS A 54 8.69 2.22 24.22
CA LYS A 54 7.43 2.98 24.09
C LYS A 54 6.63 2.46 22.90
N THR A 55 5.31 2.42 23.04
CA THR A 55 4.38 1.99 21.98
C THR A 55 3.14 2.87 21.94
N GLY A 56 2.49 2.96 20.77
CA GLY A 56 1.26 3.72 20.59
C GLY A 56 1.40 5.18 21.03
N TRP A 57 0.45 5.67 21.83
CA TRP A 57 0.40 7.08 22.27
C TRP A 57 1.65 7.54 23.03
N GLU A 58 2.33 6.65 23.76
CA GLU A 58 3.56 6.99 24.50
C GLU A 58 4.71 7.30 23.55
N LEU A 59 4.80 6.54 22.46
CA LEU A 59 5.81 6.71 21.42
C LEU A 59 5.53 7.99 20.61
N GLU A 60 4.28 8.18 20.19
CA GLU A 60 3.82 9.40 19.52
C GLU A 60 4.17 10.64 20.35
N THR A 61 3.78 10.63 21.63
CA THR A 61 4.04 11.76 22.53
C THR A 61 5.53 12.00 22.68
N ALA A 62 6.36 10.96 22.82
CA ALA A 62 7.80 11.12 22.95
C ALA A 62 8.42 11.75 21.70
N ILE A 63 8.11 11.24 20.50
CA ILE A 63 8.64 11.77 19.23
C ILE A 63 8.24 13.24 19.03
N LEU A 64 6.98 13.57 19.34
CA LEU A 64 6.47 14.93 19.18
C LEU A 64 7.16 15.96 20.09
N HIS A 65 7.72 15.55 21.23
CA HIS A 65 8.40 16.44 22.19
C HIS A 65 9.93 16.41 22.08
N MET A 66 10.49 15.65 21.14
CA MET A 66 11.93 15.58 20.90
C MET A 66 12.46 16.86 20.27
N ASP A 67 13.73 17.18 20.53
CA ASP A 67 14.43 18.23 19.80
C ASP A 67 14.31 18.01 18.28
N PRO A 68 14.14 19.06 17.46
CA PRO A 68 13.89 18.93 16.02
C PRO A 68 14.89 18.03 15.29
N GLU A 69 16.18 18.12 15.64
CA GLU A 69 17.22 17.29 15.02
C GLU A 69 17.02 15.79 15.30
N VAL A 70 16.56 15.44 16.49
CA VAL A 70 16.28 14.04 16.90
C VAL A 70 14.97 13.56 16.28
N ALA A 71 13.98 14.46 16.15
CA ALA A 71 12.73 14.14 15.48
C ALA A 71 12.92 13.86 13.98
N VAL A 72 13.85 14.54 13.30
CA VAL A 72 14.24 14.21 11.92
C VAL A 72 14.84 12.80 11.84
N ASP A 73 15.68 12.40 12.80
CA ASP A 73 16.20 11.03 12.88
C ASP A 73 15.05 10.00 13.07
N ALA A 74 14.05 10.32 13.88
CA ALA A 74 12.87 9.48 14.08
C ALA A 74 11.99 9.35 12.80
N VAL A 75 11.78 10.46 12.07
CA VAL A 75 11.09 10.44 10.76
C VAL A 75 11.85 9.56 9.77
N ASN A 76 13.18 9.72 9.68
CA ASN A 76 13.99 8.87 8.80
C ASN A 76 13.97 7.39 9.21
N CYS A 77 13.84 7.07 10.50
CA CYS A 77 13.61 5.69 10.95
C CYS A 77 12.28 5.15 10.41
N LEU A 78 11.19 5.93 10.51
CA LEU A 78 9.87 5.54 9.97
C LEU A 78 9.89 5.38 8.44
N LEU A 79 10.68 6.19 7.74
CA LEU A 79 10.84 6.13 6.28
C LEU A 79 11.77 5.00 5.80
N SER A 80 12.45 4.30 6.70
CA SER A 80 13.41 3.22 6.37
C SER A 80 13.01 1.87 6.94
N LEU A 81 11.79 1.72 7.47
CA LEU A 81 11.33 0.47 8.10
C LEU A 81 11.39 -0.72 7.13
N GLU A 82 11.02 -0.51 5.87
CA GLU A 82 11.05 -1.55 4.81
C GLU A 82 12.46 -2.08 4.52
N ASP A 83 13.52 -1.33 4.86
CA ASP A 83 14.90 -1.77 4.69
C ASP A 83 15.30 -2.84 5.74
N TYR A 84 14.52 -3.01 6.81
CA TYR A 84 14.72 -4.05 7.83
C TYR A 84 13.96 -5.32 7.48
N GLN A 85 14.64 -6.46 7.47
CA GLN A 85 14.01 -7.74 7.14
C GLN A 85 13.55 -8.46 8.40
N ILE A 86 12.36 -9.07 8.38
CA ILE A 86 11.85 -9.86 9.51
C ILE A 86 12.02 -11.35 9.22
N CYS A 87 12.66 -12.05 10.15
CA CYS A 87 12.61 -13.49 10.27
C CYS A 87 11.53 -13.87 11.28
N PHE A 88 10.50 -14.59 10.84
CA PHE A 88 9.44 -15.09 11.70
C PHE A 88 9.06 -16.54 11.34
N PRO A 89 8.80 -17.42 12.33
CA PRO A 89 9.06 -17.24 13.76
C PRO A 89 10.55 -17.38 14.09
N ALA A 90 11.11 -16.44 14.84
CA ALA A 90 12.52 -16.43 15.22
C ALA A 90 12.78 -15.70 16.56
N GLY A 91 12.06 -16.04 17.64
CA GLY A 91 12.26 -15.44 18.98
C GLY A 91 13.48 -15.94 19.77
N SER A 92 14.31 -16.80 19.19
CA SER A 92 15.52 -17.35 19.81
C SER A 92 16.50 -17.83 18.75
N TYR A 93 17.78 -18.02 19.10
CA TYR A 93 18.77 -18.56 18.16
C TYR A 93 18.36 -19.92 17.57
N ALA A 94 17.77 -20.82 18.37
CA ALA A 94 17.31 -22.10 17.85
C ALA A 94 16.17 -21.93 16.82
N GLN A 95 15.23 -21.00 17.05
CA GLN A 95 14.18 -20.69 16.08
C GLN A 95 14.74 -19.99 14.84
N LEU A 96 15.68 -19.06 15.00
CA LEU A 96 16.38 -18.40 13.88
C LEU A 96 17.16 -19.42 13.02
N GLY A 97 17.85 -20.38 13.65
CA GLY A 97 18.48 -21.48 12.92
C GLY A 97 17.47 -22.36 12.19
N SER A 98 16.30 -22.62 12.78
CA SER A 98 15.22 -23.32 12.09
C SER A 98 14.64 -22.51 10.93
N PHE A 99 14.50 -21.20 11.08
CA PHE A 99 14.04 -20.29 10.02
C PHE A 99 15.01 -20.34 8.83
N TYR A 100 16.31 -20.15 9.10
CA TYR A 100 17.38 -20.25 8.10
C TYR A 100 17.32 -21.58 7.34
N LEU A 101 17.14 -22.70 8.05
CA LEU A 101 17.08 -24.01 7.41
C LEU A 101 15.87 -24.17 6.48
N ARG A 102 14.72 -23.63 6.86
CA ARG A 102 13.47 -23.77 6.08
C ARG A 102 13.45 -22.86 4.86
N HIS A 103 13.89 -21.61 5.00
CA HIS A 103 13.64 -20.58 4.00
C HIS A 103 14.89 -20.13 3.23
N GLU A 104 16.09 -20.46 3.69
CA GLU A 104 17.33 -19.98 3.06
C GLU A 104 18.30 -21.11 2.70
N SER A 105 18.22 -22.23 3.42
CA SER A 105 19.05 -23.38 3.16
C SER A 105 18.39 -24.31 2.16
N HIS A 106 19.19 -24.86 1.24
CA HIS A 106 18.75 -25.92 0.32
C HIS A 106 18.96 -27.31 0.94
N LEU A 107 18.95 -27.42 2.28
CA LEU A 107 19.21 -28.67 2.97
C LEU A 107 18.00 -29.61 2.84
N PRO A 108 18.22 -30.89 2.52
CA PRO A 108 17.15 -31.88 2.56
C PRO A 108 16.52 -31.94 3.96
N GLU A 109 15.21 -32.10 4.04
CA GLU A 109 14.44 -32.13 5.30
C GLU A 109 15.04 -33.10 6.35
N ARG A 110 15.53 -34.26 5.92
CA ARG A 110 16.20 -35.23 6.80
C ARG A 110 17.48 -34.73 7.44
N ALA A 111 18.21 -33.84 6.78
CA ALA A 111 19.45 -33.26 7.32
C ALA A 111 19.16 -32.24 8.44
N MET A 112 17.95 -31.66 8.48
CA MET A 112 17.56 -30.70 9.52
C MET A 112 17.63 -31.31 10.93
N TYR A 113 17.35 -32.60 11.09
CA TYR A 113 17.42 -33.30 12.39
C TYR A 113 18.83 -33.47 12.96
N TYR A 114 19.85 -33.27 12.13
CA TYR A 114 21.26 -33.39 12.53
C TYR A 114 21.95 -32.03 12.67
N ALA A 115 21.20 -30.94 12.46
CA ALA A 115 21.72 -29.59 12.56
C ALA A 115 21.65 -29.08 14.00
N ASP A 116 22.72 -28.43 14.45
CA ASP A 116 22.69 -27.62 15.66
C ASP A 116 22.02 -26.28 15.34
N LEU A 117 20.72 -26.20 15.65
CA LEU A 117 19.89 -25.03 15.34
C LEU A 117 20.38 -23.77 16.07
N GLU A 118 20.88 -23.91 17.31
CA GLU A 118 21.34 -22.76 18.08
C GLU A 118 22.65 -22.20 17.51
N ALA A 119 23.58 -23.08 17.13
CA ALA A 119 24.80 -22.68 16.44
C ALA A 119 24.52 -22.07 15.06
N LEU A 120 23.53 -22.60 14.32
CA LEU A 120 23.09 -22.03 13.05
C LEU A 120 22.49 -20.64 13.22
N GLY A 121 21.65 -20.42 14.23
CA GLY A 121 21.07 -19.10 14.51
C GLY A 121 22.13 -18.06 14.86
N ARG A 122 23.13 -18.41 15.69
CA ARG A 122 24.26 -17.51 15.97
C ARG A 122 25.05 -17.18 14.70
N ARG A 123 25.31 -18.18 13.87
CA ARG A 123 25.98 -17.98 12.59
C ARG A 123 25.16 -17.12 11.62
N TYR A 124 23.83 -17.22 11.67
CA TYR A 124 22.94 -16.34 10.91
C TYR A 124 23.16 -14.89 11.34
N GLU A 125 23.01 -14.59 12.64
CA GLU A 125 23.23 -13.25 13.20
C GLU A 125 24.64 -12.69 12.88
N ASP A 126 25.68 -13.53 12.97
CA ASP A 126 27.06 -13.11 12.63
C ASP A 126 27.19 -12.59 11.18
N ARG A 127 26.36 -13.12 10.27
CA ARG A 127 26.33 -12.73 8.85
C ARG A 127 25.30 -11.64 8.56
N HIS A 128 24.20 -11.65 9.31
CA HIS A 128 23.02 -10.84 9.13
C HIS A 128 22.74 -10.11 10.46
N PRO A 129 23.50 -9.04 10.78
CA PRO A 129 23.36 -8.36 12.06
C PRO A 129 21.93 -7.87 12.28
N GLY A 130 21.42 -8.01 13.50
CA GLY A 130 20.03 -7.73 13.80
C GLY A 130 19.72 -7.82 15.29
N LEU A 131 18.44 -7.92 15.62
CA LEU A 131 17.97 -7.96 17.00
C LEU A 131 16.72 -8.83 17.14
N PHE A 132 16.63 -9.58 18.24
CA PHE A 132 15.40 -10.25 18.63
C PHE A 132 14.37 -9.24 19.16
N VAL A 133 13.19 -9.21 18.54
CA VAL A 133 12.05 -8.38 18.94
C VAL A 133 10.81 -9.27 18.96
N GLY A 134 10.21 -9.45 20.13
CA GLY A 134 9.06 -10.36 20.29
C GLY A 134 9.41 -11.80 19.91
N ASN A 135 8.60 -12.40 19.04
CA ASN A 135 8.85 -13.74 18.47
C ASN A 135 9.59 -13.69 17.12
N CYS A 136 10.27 -12.57 16.84
CA CYS A 136 10.97 -12.33 15.59
C CYS A 136 12.46 -12.05 15.80
N TYR A 137 13.22 -12.24 14.73
CA TYR A 137 14.55 -11.65 14.57
C TYR A 137 14.47 -10.61 13.45
N VAL A 138 14.82 -9.37 13.75
CA VAL A 138 14.80 -8.26 12.80
C VAL A 138 16.22 -8.00 12.33
N GLU A 139 16.49 -8.33 11.09
CA GLU A 139 17.76 -8.10 10.41
C GLU A 139 17.88 -6.63 10.01
N TYR A 140 19.03 -6.04 10.32
CA TYR A 140 19.37 -4.68 9.95
C TYR A 140 19.75 -4.60 8.47
N PRO A 141 19.45 -3.49 7.77
CA PRO A 141 19.97 -3.33 6.42
C PRO A 141 21.50 -3.30 6.42
N GLU A 142 22.09 -3.96 5.43
CA GLU A 142 23.56 -4.11 5.24
C GLU A 142 24.26 -2.74 5.24
N HIS A 143 23.57 -1.72 4.72
CA HIS A 143 24.03 -0.34 4.70
C HIS A 143 22.99 0.57 5.36
N PRO A 144 23.42 1.58 6.14
CA PRO A 144 22.49 2.58 6.65
C PRO A 144 21.75 3.25 5.49
N SER A 145 20.42 3.29 5.58
CA SER A 145 19.58 3.98 4.60
C SER A 145 19.96 5.45 4.53
N ALA A 146 20.09 5.98 3.31
CA ALA A 146 20.32 7.40 3.13
C ALA A 146 19.12 8.18 3.71
N PRO A 147 19.35 9.29 4.45
CA PRO A 147 18.25 10.09 4.98
C PRO A 147 17.38 10.58 3.82
N ARG A 148 16.09 10.26 3.89
CA ARG A 148 15.07 10.65 2.92
C ARG A 148 14.43 11.99 3.29
N TYR A 149 14.59 12.43 4.53
CA TYR A 149 14.10 13.71 5.04
C TYR A 149 15.21 14.48 5.76
N THR A 150 15.36 15.77 5.45
CA THR A 150 16.45 16.61 6.00
C THR A 150 15.96 17.63 7.04
N GLY A 151 14.68 17.57 7.46
CA GLY A 151 14.06 18.60 8.31
C GLY A 151 13.52 19.80 7.54
N GLN A 152 13.60 19.79 6.20
CA GLN A 152 13.06 20.83 5.33
C GLN A 152 12.41 20.19 4.10
N GLY A 153 11.27 20.75 3.67
CA GLY A 153 10.52 20.26 2.52
C GLY A 153 9.43 19.25 2.90
N LEU A 154 8.87 18.60 1.88
CA LEU A 154 7.83 17.59 2.04
C LEU A 154 8.45 16.27 2.51
N ILE A 155 7.82 15.66 3.52
CA ILE A 155 8.13 14.27 3.89
C ILE A 155 7.59 13.37 2.77
N PRO A 156 8.38 12.40 2.28
CA PRO A 156 7.89 11.42 1.31
C PRO A 156 6.60 10.74 1.79
N GLU A 157 5.68 10.52 0.86
CA GLU A 157 4.45 9.79 1.15
C GLU A 157 4.76 8.31 1.43
N ASP A 158 3.90 7.69 2.23
CA ASP A 158 3.92 6.24 2.47
C ASP A 158 3.00 5.60 1.42
N ASP A 159 3.56 5.16 0.29
CA ASP A 159 2.83 4.73 -0.91
C ASP A 159 2.92 3.23 -1.20
N GLY A 160 3.77 2.49 -0.49
CA GLY A 160 3.96 1.03 -0.67
C GLY A 160 2.89 0.13 -0.03
N TRP A 161 1.60 0.49 -0.11
CA TRP A 161 0.50 -0.31 0.44
C TRP A 161 -0.81 -0.16 -0.36
N SER A 162 -1.58 -1.25 -0.47
CA SER A 162 -2.95 -1.23 -1.00
C SER A 162 -3.97 -0.95 0.09
N MET A 163 -3.81 -1.61 1.23
CA MET A 163 -4.68 -1.47 2.38
C MET A 163 -3.92 -1.55 3.71
N LYS A 164 -4.44 -0.84 4.70
CA LYS A 164 -4.13 -1.07 6.12
C LYS A 164 -5.39 -1.54 6.80
N VAL A 165 -5.33 -2.70 7.44
CA VAL A 165 -6.50 -3.34 8.06
C VAL A 165 -6.23 -3.52 9.54
N LYS A 166 -7.15 -3.04 10.39
CA LYS A 166 -7.10 -3.26 11.82
C LYS A 166 -7.99 -4.43 12.19
N LEU A 167 -7.37 -5.47 12.75
CA LEU A 167 -8.03 -6.69 13.17
C LEU A 167 -7.97 -6.86 14.68
N ALA A 168 -9.04 -7.37 15.27
CA ALA A 168 -9.07 -7.77 16.67
C ALA A 168 -9.40 -9.26 16.83
N SER A 169 -9.01 -9.83 17.96
CA SER A 169 -9.39 -11.18 18.36
C SER A 169 -10.02 -11.15 19.76
N SER A 170 -10.57 -12.28 20.20
CA SER A 170 -11.07 -12.40 21.58
C SER A 170 -9.97 -12.20 22.64
N ALA A 171 -8.70 -12.50 22.31
CA ALA A 171 -7.57 -12.32 23.21
C ALA A 171 -7.02 -10.88 23.18
N VAL A 172 -7.13 -10.20 22.04
CA VAL A 172 -6.61 -8.84 21.82
C VAL A 172 -7.72 -7.98 21.21
N PRO A 173 -8.66 -7.46 22.04
CA PRO A 173 -9.84 -6.75 21.56
C PRO A 173 -9.53 -5.34 21.03
N GLU A 174 -8.43 -4.71 21.46
CA GLU A 174 -7.99 -3.40 20.95
C GLU A 174 -7.47 -3.47 19.50
N GLY A 175 -7.14 -4.69 19.07
CA GLY A 175 -6.67 -5.03 17.73
C GLY A 175 -5.25 -4.58 17.39
N VAL A 176 -4.77 -5.07 16.26
CA VAL A 176 -3.49 -4.74 15.65
C VAL A 176 -3.70 -4.38 14.19
N TRP A 177 -2.82 -3.55 13.65
CA TRP A 177 -2.79 -3.25 12.22
C TRP A 177 -1.96 -4.28 11.46
N LEU A 178 -2.38 -4.58 10.24
CA LEU A 178 -1.55 -5.20 9.21
C LEU A 178 -1.53 -4.29 7.97
N ARG A 179 -0.42 -4.35 7.22
CA ARG A 179 -0.25 -3.67 5.93
C ARG A 179 -0.39 -4.71 4.81
N LEU A 180 -1.06 -4.36 3.72
CA LEU A 180 -1.23 -5.21 2.54
C LEU A 180 -0.51 -4.62 1.32
N PRO A 181 -0.03 -5.45 0.40
CA PRO A 181 -0.25 -6.91 0.32
C PRO A 181 0.63 -7.74 1.27
N ASP A 182 0.17 -8.94 1.60
CA ASP A 182 0.98 -9.94 2.30
C ASP A 182 1.74 -10.80 1.28
N TYR A 183 3.06 -10.69 1.20
CA TYR A 183 3.86 -11.36 0.16
C TYR A 183 4.24 -12.80 0.49
N SER A 184 3.56 -13.46 1.45
CA SER A 184 3.95 -14.81 1.87
C SER A 184 3.81 -15.84 0.75
N ALA A 185 2.85 -15.66 -0.16
CA ALA A 185 2.64 -16.53 -1.30
C ALA A 185 3.79 -16.49 -2.33
N MET A 186 4.46 -15.35 -2.48
CA MET A 186 5.57 -15.19 -3.44
C MET A 186 6.93 -15.50 -2.84
N THR A 187 7.11 -15.21 -1.55
CA THR A 187 8.40 -15.34 -0.87
C THR A 187 8.59 -16.70 -0.20
N ASP A 188 7.51 -17.47 -0.03
CA ASP A 188 7.47 -18.69 0.81
C ASP A 188 7.97 -18.41 2.24
N ARG A 189 7.79 -17.16 2.71
CA ARG A 189 8.15 -16.69 4.05
C ARG A 189 6.92 -16.08 4.72
N PRO A 190 6.72 -16.29 6.02
CA PRO A 190 5.70 -15.56 6.76
C PRO A 190 5.88 -14.04 6.64
N ASP A 191 4.78 -13.33 6.43
CA ASP A 191 4.77 -11.87 6.28
C ASP A 191 3.72 -11.21 7.21
N GLU A 192 3.03 -10.16 6.76
CA GLU A 192 2.13 -9.29 7.52
C GLU A 192 1.01 -10.04 8.26
N VAL A 193 0.30 -10.94 7.59
CA VAL A 193 -0.81 -11.72 8.15
C VAL A 193 -0.31 -12.67 9.23
N ALA A 194 0.81 -13.34 9.00
CA ALA A 194 1.36 -14.29 9.96
C ALA A 194 1.79 -13.60 11.27
N LEU A 195 2.41 -12.42 11.14
CA LEU A 195 2.80 -11.57 12.28
C LEU A 195 1.58 -11.05 13.03
N ALA A 196 0.56 -10.58 12.32
CA ALA A 196 -0.69 -10.10 12.92
C ALA A 196 -1.41 -11.21 13.70
N LEU A 197 -1.50 -12.43 13.14
CA LEU A 197 -2.15 -13.57 13.80
C LEU A 197 -1.40 -14.00 15.07
N ASP A 198 -0.07 -13.98 15.06
CA ASP A 198 0.75 -14.28 16.25
C ASP A 198 0.50 -13.26 17.37
N GLU A 199 0.42 -11.96 17.06
CA GLU A 199 0.09 -10.96 18.07
C GLU A 199 -1.35 -11.06 18.56
N LEU A 200 -2.30 -11.32 17.66
CA LEU A 200 -3.70 -11.57 18.00
C LEU A 200 -3.93 -12.88 18.76
N LYS A 201 -2.90 -13.71 18.95
CA LYS A 201 -2.96 -15.02 19.62
C LYS A 201 -4.03 -15.93 19.00
N THR A 202 -4.16 -15.88 17.68
CA THR A 202 -5.08 -16.70 16.88
C THR A 202 -4.34 -17.39 15.73
N ARG A 203 -4.98 -18.36 15.08
CA ARG A 203 -4.39 -19.16 13.99
C ARG A 203 -5.03 -18.90 12.63
N SER A 204 -6.13 -18.16 12.58
CA SER A 204 -6.90 -17.92 11.36
C SER A 204 -7.56 -16.55 11.43
N LEU A 205 -7.62 -15.88 10.29
CA LEU A 205 -8.35 -14.63 10.09
C LEU A 205 -9.87 -14.81 10.30
N GLU A 206 -10.40 -16.02 10.18
CA GLU A 206 -11.81 -16.32 10.48
C GLU A 206 -12.18 -16.05 11.95
N ASN A 207 -11.19 -16.05 12.85
CA ASN A 207 -11.38 -15.74 14.27
C ASN A 207 -11.12 -14.26 14.58
N CYS A 208 -10.95 -13.42 13.55
CA CYS A 208 -10.68 -12.00 13.68
C CYS A 208 -11.94 -11.18 13.36
N MET A 209 -12.09 -10.05 14.04
CA MET A 209 -13.10 -9.03 13.76
C MET A 209 -12.42 -7.83 13.10
N LEU A 210 -13.05 -7.29 12.05
CA LEU A 210 -12.64 -6.03 11.42
C LEU A 210 -12.97 -4.87 12.35
N LEU A 211 -11.98 -4.02 12.63
CA LEU A 211 -12.16 -2.81 13.42
C LEU A 211 -12.07 -1.52 12.59
N ASP A 212 -11.16 -1.49 11.62
CA ASP A 212 -10.91 -0.33 10.76
C ASP A 212 -10.19 -0.75 9.48
N VAL A 213 -10.36 0.01 8.41
CA VAL A 213 -9.75 -0.23 7.10
C VAL A 213 -9.41 1.09 6.44
N ARG A 214 -8.19 1.20 5.94
CA ARG A 214 -7.75 2.28 5.04
C ARG A 214 -7.35 1.68 3.71
N CYS A 215 -7.70 2.34 2.62
CA CYS A 215 -7.30 1.95 1.27
C CYS A 215 -6.54 3.08 0.60
N SER A 216 -5.55 2.74 -0.23
CA SER A 216 -4.81 3.71 -1.02
C SER A 216 -5.60 4.21 -2.24
N LEU A 217 -6.65 3.51 -2.66
CA LEU A 217 -7.55 3.95 -3.74
C LEU A 217 -8.69 4.84 -3.19
N PRO A 218 -8.72 6.14 -3.53
CA PRO A 218 -9.74 7.06 -3.02
C PRO A 218 -11.13 6.85 -3.64
N GLU A 219 -11.24 6.17 -4.78
CA GLU A 219 -12.51 5.89 -5.46
C GLU A 219 -13.37 4.91 -4.66
N LEU A 220 -12.73 3.97 -3.96
CA LEU A 220 -13.42 2.92 -3.21
C LEU A 220 -14.27 3.48 -2.07
N GLY A 221 -15.45 2.87 -1.88
CA GLY A 221 -16.40 3.25 -0.85
C GLY A 221 -16.01 2.72 0.53
N ASN A 222 -16.99 2.69 1.43
CA ASN A 222 -16.78 2.17 2.78
C ASN A 222 -16.58 0.64 2.76
N LEU A 223 -15.32 0.19 2.81
CA LEU A 223 -14.95 -1.23 2.78
C LEU A 223 -15.47 -2.00 4.01
N MET A 224 -15.64 -1.33 5.14
CA MET A 224 -16.21 -1.94 6.36
C MET A 224 -17.67 -2.34 6.18
N GLU A 225 -18.39 -1.74 5.23
CA GLU A 225 -19.79 -2.11 4.91
C GLU A 225 -19.85 -3.19 3.81
N GLN A 226 -18.76 -3.46 3.10
CA GLN A 226 -18.69 -4.41 1.98
C GLN A 226 -18.31 -5.83 2.42
N TYR A 227 -17.68 -5.97 3.58
CA TYR A 227 -17.14 -7.25 4.07
C TYR A 227 -17.56 -7.52 5.50
N ASP A 228 -18.17 -8.70 5.71
CA ASP A 228 -18.43 -9.26 7.04
C ASP A 228 -17.25 -10.14 7.52
N SER A 229 -16.36 -10.54 6.61
CA SER A 229 -15.27 -11.49 6.85
C SER A 229 -13.91 -10.81 6.75
N ALA A 230 -13.13 -10.85 7.84
CA ALA A 230 -11.75 -10.38 7.84
C ALA A 230 -10.87 -11.16 6.84
N LEU A 231 -11.13 -12.47 6.66
CA LEU A 231 -10.38 -13.30 5.73
C LEU A 231 -10.60 -12.85 4.28
N GLU A 232 -11.85 -12.62 3.87
CA GLU A 232 -12.15 -12.19 2.49
C GLU A 232 -11.56 -10.82 2.19
N LEU A 233 -11.74 -9.84 3.08
CA LEU A 233 -11.19 -8.51 2.87
C LEU A 233 -9.66 -8.54 2.77
N VAL A 234 -8.98 -9.31 3.62
CA VAL A 234 -7.52 -9.41 3.61
C VAL A 234 -7.01 -10.07 2.33
N ASN A 235 -7.72 -11.08 1.81
CA ASN A 235 -7.36 -11.71 0.54
C ASN A 235 -7.58 -10.76 -0.63
N ASP A 236 -8.76 -10.16 -0.77
CA ASP A 236 -9.09 -9.24 -1.86
C ASP A 236 -8.22 -7.96 -1.80
N GLY A 237 -7.90 -7.49 -0.59
CA GLY A 237 -6.96 -6.38 -0.38
C GLY A 237 -5.50 -6.73 -0.73
N SER A 238 -5.10 -7.99 -0.55
CA SER A 238 -3.78 -8.48 -1.00
C SER A 238 -3.73 -8.61 -2.52
N ASP A 239 -4.78 -9.15 -3.14
CA ASP A 239 -4.91 -9.22 -4.59
C ASP A 239 -4.82 -7.83 -5.23
N LEU A 240 -5.44 -6.83 -4.60
CA LEU A 240 -5.31 -5.44 -5.03
C LEU A 240 -3.85 -4.96 -4.92
N GLY A 241 -3.16 -5.28 -3.84
CA GLY A 241 -1.74 -4.92 -3.69
C GLY A 241 -0.87 -5.51 -4.77
N TYR A 242 -1.07 -6.77 -5.14
CA TYR A 242 -0.35 -7.39 -6.25
C TYR A 242 -0.63 -6.72 -7.58
N VAL A 243 -1.89 -6.37 -7.85
CA VAL A 243 -2.28 -5.62 -9.05
C VAL A 243 -1.54 -4.28 -9.14
N LEU A 244 -1.47 -3.55 -8.02
CA LEU A 244 -0.80 -2.24 -7.95
C LEU A 244 0.72 -2.36 -8.13
N ASP A 245 1.34 -3.41 -7.58
CA ASP A 245 2.77 -3.66 -7.74
C ASP A 245 3.14 -4.10 -9.16
N GLU A 246 2.33 -4.96 -9.79
CA GLU A 246 2.59 -5.49 -11.12
C GLU A 246 2.31 -4.48 -12.24
N GLN A 247 1.48 -3.47 -11.96
CA GLN A 247 1.09 -2.39 -12.90
C GLN A 247 0.69 -2.91 -14.28
N GLY A 248 -0.15 -3.96 -14.32
CA GLY A 248 -0.58 -4.58 -15.58
C GLY A 248 0.57 -5.13 -16.40
N GLN A 249 1.59 -5.70 -15.73
CA GLN A 249 2.83 -6.23 -16.34
C GLN A 249 3.63 -5.14 -17.08
N GLY A 250 3.69 -3.94 -16.49
CA GLY A 250 4.36 -2.78 -17.07
C GLY A 250 3.54 -2.05 -18.13
N MET A 251 2.21 -2.07 -18.00
CA MET A 251 1.31 -1.31 -18.87
C MET A 251 1.62 0.20 -18.78
N PRO A 252 1.83 0.90 -19.91
CA PRO A 252 2.02 2.35 -19.88
C PRO A 252 0.81 3.06 -19.30
N HIS A 253 1.07 4.00 -18.38
CA HIS A 253 0.05 4.77 -17.68
C HIS A 253 -0.96 3.89 -16.93
N PHE A 254 -0.52 2.76 -16.34
CA PHE A 254 -1.40 1.83 -15.65
C PHE A 254 -2.28 2.52 -14.60
N MET A 255 -1.67 3.33 -13.72
CA MET A 255 -2.40 3.97 -12.62
C MET A 255 -3.40 5.00 -13.14
N GLU A 256 -3.04 5.79 -14.15
CA GLU A 256 -3.92 6.78 -14.76
C GLU A 256 -5.09 6.12 -15.48
N ARG A 257 -4.84 5.01 -16.19
CA ARG A 257 -5.90 4.22 -16.85
C ARG A 257 -6.81 3.54 -15.83
N PHE A 258 -6.24 3.01 -14.76
CA PHE A 258 -7.00 2.32 -13.72
C PHE A 258 -7.87 3.28 -12.95
N ALA A 259 -7.33 4.42 -12.49
CA ALA A 259 -8.11 5.47 -11.84
C ALA A 259 -9.25 5.99 -12.74
N ALA A 260 -8.96 6.26 -14.02
CA ALA A 260 -9.98 6.68 -14.97
C ALA A 260 -11.09 5.63 -15.16
N ALA A 261 -10.74 4.33 -15.21
CA ALA A 261 -11.72 3.25 -15.33
C ALA A 261 -12.56 3.08 -14.05
N LEU A 262 -11.96 3.20 -12.86
CA LEU A 262 -12.67 3.21 -11.59
C LEU A 262 -13.66 4.37 -11.51
N GLU A 263 -13.24 5.56 -11.93
CA GLU A 263 -14.10 6.75 -12.00
C GLU A 263 -15.27 6.54 -12.98
N PHE A 264 -14.98 6.06 -14.19
CA PHE A 264 -15.95 5.83 -15.26
C PHE A 264 -17.03 4.82 -14.86
N GLU A 265 -16.65 3.74 -14.18
CA GLU A 265 -17.60 2.73 -13.66
C GLU A 265 -18.27 3.15 -12.35
N HIS A 266 -17.97 4.34 -11.83
CA HIS A 266 -18.40 4.80 -10.50
C HIS A 266 -18.10 3.76 -9.41
N CYS A 267 -16.92 3.15 -9.50
CA CYS A 267 -16.55 2.01 -8.67
C CYS A 267 -16.50 2.40 -7.19
N ARG A 268 -17.31 1.73 -6.38
CA ARG A 268 -17.30 1.85 -4.92
C ARG A 268 -16.95 0.56 -4.22
N ASP A 269 -16.81 -0.54 -4.95
CA ASP A 269 -16.67 -1.90 -4.43
C ASP A 269 -15.29 -2.48 -4.78
N LEU A 270 -14.63 -3.11 -3.80
CA LEU A 270 -13.29 -3.67 -3.99
C LEU A 270 -13.28 -4.80 -5.04
N ARG A 271 -14.30 -5.66 -5.06
CA ARG A 271 -14.38 -6.78 -6.00
C ARG A 271 -14.55 -6.28 -7.42
N LEU A 272 -15.34 -5.22 -7.61
CA LEU A 272 -15.43 -4.54 -8.91
C LEU A 272 -14.09 -3.89 -9.32
N ALA A 273 -13.36 -3.28 -8.38
CA ALA A 273 -12.04 -2.73 -8.69
C ALA A 273 -11.03 -3.80 -9.15
N LEU A 274 -11.06 -4.99 -8.54
CA LEU A 274 -10.27 -6.13 -8.97
C LEU A 274 -10.67 -6.59 -10.38
N ASP A 275 -11.96 -6.72 -10.67
CA ASP A 275 -12.43 -7.01 -12.03
C ASP A 275 -11.96 -5.95 -13.03
N ILE A 276 -12.11 -4.66 -12.72
CA ILE A 276 -11.68 -3.55 -13.60
C ILE A 276 -10.18 -3.64 -13.89
N SER A 277 -9.37 -3.96 -12.88
CA SER A 277 -7.91 -4.05 -13.04
C SER A 277 -7.48 -5.12 -14.06
N GLN A 278 -8.20 -6.24 -14.12
CA GLN A 278 -7.96 -7.31 -15.10
C GLN A 278 -8.57 -7.00 -16.47
N ASN A 279 -9.53 -6.06 -16.51
CA ASN A 279 -10.28 -5.70 -17.70
C ASN A 279 -9.93 -4.31 -18.24
N LEU A 280 -8.76 -3.74 -17.93
CA LEU A 280 -8.35 -2.43 -18.45
C LEU A 280 -8.34 -2.34 -19.98
N HIS A 281 -8.20 -3.46 -20.67
CA HIS A 281 -8.30 -3.56 -22.12
C HIS A 281 -9.72 -3.30 -22.66
N CYS A 282 -10.75 -3.38 -21.82
CA CYS A 282 -12.13 -3.00 -22.15
C CYS A 282 -12.34 -1.48 -22.20
N TYR A 283 -11.33 -0.68 -21.83
CA TYR A 283 -11.41 0.78 -21.80
C TYR A 283 -10.48 1.39 -22.84
N GLU A 284 -11.04 2.29 -23.64
CA GLU A 284 -10.27 3.18 -24.49
C GLU A 284 -9.97 4.45 -23.69
N TRP A 285 -8.69 4.74 -23.52
CA TRP A 285 -8.19 5.89 -22.76
C TRP A 285 -7.31 6.74 -23.66
N VAL A 286 -7.65 8.02 -23.77
CA VAL A 286 -6.97 9.00 -24.63
C VAL A 286 -6.52 10.16 -23.75
N PRO A 287 -5.20 10.36 -23.57
CA PRO A 287 -4.71 11.46 -22.74
C PRO A 287 -4.92 12.80 -23.44
N ARG A 288 -5.14 13.85 -22.64
CA ARG A 288 -5.42 15.20 -23.12
C ARG A 288 -4.25 15.80 -23.91
N ASP A 289 -3.02 15.49 -23.50
CA ASP A 289 -1.81 15.96 -24.19
C ASP A 289 -1.69 15.43 -25.63
N GLY A 290 -2.36 14.32 -25.95
CA GLY A 290 -2.43 13.74 -27.29
C GLY A 290 -3.55 14.27 -28.19
N LEU A 291 -4.46 15.12 -27.68
CA LEU A 291 -5.64 15.57 -28.43
C LEU A 291 -5.31 16.40 -29.66
N LYS A 292 -4.29 17.24 -29.57
CA LYS A 292 -3.85 18.06 -30.71
C LYS A 292 -3.44 17.18 -31.90
N ASP A 293 -2.68 16.13 -31.65
CA ASP A 293 -2.23 15.18 -32.68
C ASP A 293 -3.38 14.29 -33.17
N PHE A 294 -4.31 13.94 -32.28
CA PHE A 294 -5.55 13.25 -32.63
C PHE A 294 -6.42 14.08 -33.59
N GLY A 295 -6.72 15.34 -33.22
CA GLY A 295 -7.49 16.26 -34.06
C GLY A 295 -6.80 16.54 -35.39
N ARG A 296 -5.47 16.73 -35.39
CA ARG A 296 -4.67 16.87 -36.62
C ARG A 296 -4.84 15.68 -37.55
N ARG A 297 -4.70 14.45 -37.04
CA ARG A 297 -4.90 13.22 -37.84
C ARG A 297 -6.31 13.13 -38.40
N LYS A 298 -7.33 13.45 -37.61
CA LYS A 298 -8.73 13.36 -38.06
C LYS A 298 -9.05 14.34 -39.18
N LEU A 299 -8.51 15.57 -39.12
CA LEU A 299 -8.65 16.54 -40.21
C LEU A 299 -7.85 16.13 -41.47
N LEU A 300 -6.66 15.54 -41.30
CA LEU A 300 -5.91 14.96 -42.44
C LEU A 300 -6.70 13.84 -43.12
N GLU A 301 -7.28 12.93 -42.33
CA GLU A 301 -8.16 11.85 -42.83
C GLU A 301 -9.38 12.41 -43.57
N ALA A 302 -9.90 13.57 -43.14
CA ALA A 302 -10.98 14.29 -43.82
C ALA A 302 -10.54 15.09 -45.06
N GLY A 303 -9.23 15.10 -45.39
CA GLY A 303 -8.67 15.74 -46.58
C GLY A 303 -8.24 17.19 -46.42
N VAL A 304 -8.10 17.69 -45.19
CA VAL A 304 -7.55 19.03 -44.91
C VAL A 304 -6.05 19.05 -45.19
N SER A 305 -5.55 20.11 -45.85
CA SER A 305 -4.13 20.25 -46.20
C SER A 305 -3.25 20.53 -44.96
N GLU A 306 -2.03 19.97 -44.93
CA GLU A 306 -1.05 20.23 -43.87
C GLU A 306 -0.77 21.73 -43.67
N GLU A 307 -0.67 22.51 -44.74
CA GLU A 307 -0.46 23.97 -44.66
C GLU A 307 -1.52 24.68 -43.80
N LEU A 308 -2.78 24.25 -43.89
CA LEU A 308 -3.86 24.82 -43.10
C LEU A 308 -3.82 24.34 -41.64
N LEU A 309 -3.44 23.09 -41.39
CA LEU A 309 -3.29 22.56 -40.03
C LEU A 309 -2.13 23.20 -39.29
N ASP A 310 -1.06 23.53 -40.01
CA ASP A 310 0.15 24.17 -39.46
C ASP A 310 0.01 25.70 -39.38
N SER A 311 -1.09 26.27 -39.89
CA SER A 311 -1.34 27.73 -39.90
C SER A 311 -1.59 28.33 -38.51
N GLY A 312 -1.94 27.50 -37.51
CA GLY A 312 -2.38 27.97 -36.18
C GLY A 312 -3.78 28.57 -36.15
N CYS A 313 -4.53 28.55 -37.27
CA CYS A 313 -5.89 29.08 -37.35
C CYS A 313 -6.97 28.07 -36.95
N ILE A 314 -6.61 26.81 -36.70
CA ILE A 314 -7.53 25.75 -36.30
C ILE A 314 -7.19 25.33 -34.87
N ASP A 315 -8.21 25.32 -34.01
CA ASP A 315 -8.11 24.70 -32.68
C ASP A 315 -8.19 23.18 -32.82
N LEU A 316 -7.03 22.56 -33.03
CA LEU A 316 -6.90 21.11 -33.22
C LEU A 316 -7.23 20.33 -31.94
N GLU A 317 -6.95 20.92 -30.78
CA GLU A 317 -7.21 20.29 -29.48
C GLU A 317 -8.72 20.30 -29.20
N GLY A 318 -9.38 21.45 -29.36
CA GLY A 318 -10.83 21.57 -29.23
C GLY A 318 -11.58 20.67 -30.22
N TYR A 319 -11.14 20.62 -31.49
CA TYR A 319 -11.73 19.69 -32.46
C TYR A 319 -11.54 18.22 -32.08
N GLY A 320 -10.38 17.86 -31.52
CA GLY A 320 -10.12 16.51 -31.04
C GLY A 320 -11.01 16.13 -29.85
N ALA A 321 -11.21 17.04 -28.91
CA ALA A 321 -12.13 16.87 -27.78
C ALA A 321 -13.58 16.68 -28.25
N ASP A 322 -14.08 17.56 -29.11
CA ASP A 322 -15.45 17.49 -29.66
C ASP A 322 -15.71 16.12 -30.32
N LEU A 323 -14.74 15.59 -31.09
CA LEU A 323 -14.87 14.29 -31.72
C LEU A 323 -14.94 13.12 -30.73
N LEU A 324 -14.24 13.20 -29.60
CA LEU A 324 -14.28 12.17 -28.57
C LEU A 324 -15.62 12.22 -27.80
N GLU A 325 -16.08 13.42 -27.44
CA GLU A 325 -17.38 13.62 -26.82
C GLU A 325 -18.53 13.11 -27.71
N GLU A 326 -18.50 13.43 -29.02
CA GLU A 326 -19.46 12.90 -30.00
C GLU A 326 -19.41 11.37 -30.12
N ALA A 327 -18.24 10.77 -29.90
CA ALA A 327 -18.04 9.32 -29.90
C ALA A 327 -18.43 8.64 -28.56
N GLY A 328 -18.87 9.41 -27.56
CA GLY A 328 -19.29 8.89 -26.26
C GLY A 328 -18.17 8.67 -25.26
N TYR A 329 -17.03 9.35 -25.44
CA TYR A 329 -16.01 9.43 -24.41
C TYR A 329 -16.40 10.46 -23.35
N VAL A 330 -16.02 10.20 -22.11
CA VAL A 330 -16.22 11.07 -20.96
C VAL A 330 -14.87 11.60 -20.50
N LEU A 331 -14.78 12.89 -20.22
CA LEU A 331 -13.59 13.51 -19.64
C LEU A 331 -13.48 13.13 -18.15
N THR A 332 -12.29 12.72 -17.72
CA THR A 332 -11.99 12.41 -16.31
C THR A 332 -12.12 13.66 -15.42
N ALA A 333 -12.41 13.48 -14.13
CA ALA A 333 -12.65 14.59 -13.20
C ALA A 333 -11.44 15.51 -13.00
N ASP A 334 -10.23 14.96 -13.16
CA ASP A 334 -8.97 15.71 -13.12
C ASP A 334 -8.64 16.41 -14.46
N GLU A 335 -9.52 16.26 -15.46
CA GLU A 335 -9.39 16.74 -16.83
C GLU A 335 -8.12 16.29 -17.56
N SER A 336 -7.53 15.15 -17.16
CA SER A 336 -6.27 14.65 -17.74
C SER A 336 -6.48 13.76 -18.96
N ALA A 337 -7.65 13.12 -19.11
CA ALA A 337 -7.91 12.19 -20.20
C ALA A 337 -9.40 12.04 -20.53
N TYR A 338 -9.66 11.45 -21.71
CA TYR A 338 -10.97 10.97 -22.13
C TYR A 338 -11.00 9.45 -22.05
N ILE A 339 -12.09 8.90 -21.52
CA ILE A 339 -12.28 7.46 -21.38
C ILE A 339 -13.65 7.01 -21.88
N THR A 340 -13.70 5.83 -22.48
CA THR A 340 -14.96 5.13 -22.80
C THR A 340 -14.77 3.62 -22.70
N ARG A 341 -15.88 2.89 -22.62
CA ARG A 341 -15.91 1.42 -22.65
C ARG A 341 -16.07 0.94 -24.08
N ASN A 342 -15.21 0.03 -24.52
CA ASN A 342 -15.31 -0.60 -25.83
C ASN A 342 -16.23 -1.84 -25.80
N ASN A 343 -16.31 -2.56 -26.93
CA ASN A 343 -17.19 -3.71 -27.09
C ASN A 343 -16.55 -5.05 -26.69
N LEU A 344 -15.38 -5.04 -26.03
CA LEU A 344 -14.75 -6.26 -25.54
C LEU A 344 -15.51 -6.79 -24.31
N GLU A 345 -15.45 -8.10 -24.13
CA GLU A 345 -16.13 -8.78 -23.03
C GLU A 345 -15.43 -8.45 -21.71
N PHE A 346 -16.20 -7.98 -20.73
CA PHE A 346 -15.72 -7.70 -19.38
C PHE A 346 -15.97 -8.91 -18.49
N LEU A 347 -14.89 -9.51 -18.00
CA LEU A 347 -14.93 -10.70 -17.15
C LEU A 347 -15.12 -10.31 -15.68
N ARG A 348 -16.06 -10.97 -15.00
CA ARG A 348 -16.34 -10.78 -13.58
C ARG A 348 -15.94 -12.03 -12.81
N ASP A 349 -14.74 -12.02 -12.26
CA ASP A 349 -14.20 -13.11 -11.46
C ASP A 349 -14.42 -12.85 -9.95
N TRP A 350 -14.51 -11.58 -9.54
CA TRP A 350 -14.73 -11.19 -8.13
C TRP A 350 -16.14 -10.65 -7.87
N SER A 351 -16.65 -9.72 -8.67
CA SER A 351 -17.97 -9.12 -8.41
C SER A 351 -19.11 -10.00 -8.93
N THR A 352 -20.22 -10.09 -8.19
CA THR A 352 -21.45 -10.64 -8.75
C THR A 352 -22.02 -9.68 -9.79
N PRO A 353 -22.61 -10.16 -10.90
CA PRO A 353 -23.34 -9.29 -11.81
C PRO A 353 -24.42 -8.55 -11.02
N GLU A 354 -24.46 -7.22 -11.10
CA GLU A 354 -25.72 -6.54 -10.81
C GLU A 354 -26.77 -7.18 -11.72
N GLU A 355 -27.93 -7.56 -11.17
CA GLU A 355 -29.09 -7.91 -11.99
C GLU A 355 -29.37 -6.69 -12.86
N ALA A 356 -28.86 -6.73 -14.10
CA ALA A 356 -29.05 -5.69 -15.08
C ALA A 356 -30.54 -5.33 -15.06
N GLY A 357 -30.84 -4.10 -14.67
CA GLY A 357 -32.20 -3.59 -14.63
C GLY A 357 -32.87 -3.92 -15.96
N LEU A 358 -33.73 -4.93 -15.93
CA LEU A 358 -34.66 -5.29 -16.98
C LEU A 358 -35.63 -4.12 -17.14
N SER A 359 -35.21 -3.09 -17.88
CA SER A 359 -36.11 -2.11 -18.45
C SER A 359 -35.56 -1.59 -19.76
N MET A 360 -35.41 -2.50 -20.72
CA MET A 360 -35.73 -2.18 -22.11
C MET A 360 -36.86 -3.10 -22.58
N GLU A 361 -37.91 -2.42 -23.03
CA GLU A 361 -39.00 -2.87 -23.89
C GLU A 361 -40.06 -3.82 -23.32
N GLN A 362 -41.21 -3.24 -22.96
CA GLN A 362 -42.47 -3.65 -23.59
C GLN A 362 -43.40 -2.44 -23.86
N GLN A 363 -43.62 -2.23 -25.17
CA GLN A 363 -44.68 -1.48 -25.87
C GLN A 363 -44.57 0.05 -26.05
#